data_AF-A0A954TAZ6-F1
#
_entry.id   AF-A0A954TAZ6-F1
#
_cell.length_a   1.000
_cell.length_b   1.000
_cell.length_c   1.000
_cell.angle_alpha   90.00
_cell.angle_beta   90.00
_cell.angle_gamma   90.00
#
_symmetry.space_group_name_H-M   'P 1'
#
loop_
_entity.id
_entity.type
_entity.pdbx_description
1 polymer ?
#
loop_
_entity_poly.entity_id
_entity_poly.type
_entity_poly.pdbx_seq_one_letter_code
_entity_poly.pdbx_strand_id
1 'polypeptide(L)'
;MPQDLRPVVQEILEGYTLPLEGFHGITHWARVLENGLRLCEETGADREVVRLFAVFHDARRFNESFDPGHGQRGAELAKALRGKVFELTDSQFALLETACIDHTDELTHPDATIATCWDADRLDLGRVGMTPDPELLCTAAGRRPEIIRQAHGRAVFRTVPDLVAEEWGVVL
;
A
#
# COMPACT_ATOMS: atom_id res chain seq x y z
N MET A 1 -8.49 -12.85 13.84
CA MET A 1 -7.31 -12.01 14.12
C MET A 1 -6.69 -11.69 12.77
N PRO A 2 -6.32 -10.43 12.50
CA PRO A 2 -5.62 -10.06 11.26
C PRO A 2 -4.35 -10.89 11.09
N GLN A 3 -3.94 -11.16 9.86
CA GLN A 3 -2.68 -11.87 9.63
C GLN A 3 -1.49 -11.01 10.04
N ASP A 4 -0.46 -11.65 10.63
CA ASP A 4 0.77 -10.97 11.01
C ASP A 4 1.57 -10.60 9.76
N LEU A 5 1.83 -9.31 9.56
CA LEU A 5 2.58 -8.80 8.41
C LEU A 5 4.09 -8.90 8.63
N ARG A 6 4.58 -9.13 9.85
CA ARG A 6 6.02 -9.22 10.14
C ARG A 6 6.75 -10.24 9.26
N PRO A 7 6.34 -11.52 9.17
CA PRO A 7 7.02 -12.48 8.30
C PRO A 7 6.95 -12.08 6.82
N VAL A 8 5.85 -11.46 6.39
CA VAL A 8 5.68 -10.99 5.01
C VAL A 8 6.68 -9.87 4.68
N VAL A 9 6.77 -8.87 5.56
CA VAL A 9 7.68 -7.74 5.39
C VAL A 9 9.13 -8.22 5.44
N GLN A 10 9.50 -9.11 6.36
CA GLN A 10 10.85 -9.66 6.45
C GLN A 10 11.25 -10.36 5.14
N GLU A 11 10.38 -11.22 4.60
CA GLU A 11 10.60 -11.91 3.33
C GLU A 11 10.74 -10.93 2.16
N ILE A 12 9.91 -9.88 2.10
CA ILE A 12 10.03 -8.83 1.07
C ILE A 12 11.40 -8.14 1.17
N LEU A 13 11.84 -7.81 2.39
CA LEU A 13 13.08 -7.08 2.64
C LEU A 13 14.34 -7.87 2.27
N GLU A 14 14.33 -9.20 2.35
CA GLU A 14 15.46 -10.03 1.90
C GLU A 14 15.81 -9.79 0.42
N GLY A 15 14.79 -9.49 -0.40
CA GLY A 15 14.93 -9.24 -1.82
C GLY A 15 14.81 -7.76 -2.24
N TYR A 16 14.64 -6.84 -1.28
CA TYR A 16 14.43 -5.42 -1.56
C TYR A 16 15.77 -4.70 -1.82
N THR A 17 15.84 -3.94 -2.91
CA THR A 17 17.12 -3.37 -3.39
C THR A 17 17.22 -1.85 -3.28
N LEU A 18 16.14 -1.17 -2.88
CA LEU A 18 16.13 0.28 -2.72
C LEU A 18 16.36 0.67 -1.25
N PRO A 19 16.66 1.94 -0.94
CA PRO A 19 16.76 2.40 0.43
C PRO A 19 15.44 2.18 1.19
N LEU A 20 15.51 1.64 2.41
CA LEU A 20 14.31 1.42 3.25
C LEU A 20 13.58 2.74 3.55
N GLU A 21 14.35 3.81 3.71
CA GLU A 21 13.85 5.18 3.87
C GLU A 21 13.77 5.93 2.53
N GLY A 22 13.67 5.22 1.40
CA GLY A 22 13.41 5.79 0.09
C GLY A 22 11.99 6.36 -0.05
N PHE A 23 11.67 6.90 -1.23
CA PHE A 23 10.31 7.39 -1.51
C PHE A 23 9.31 6.24 -1.65
N HIS A 24 9.77 5.05 -2.01
CA HIS A 24 8.96 3.85 -2.21
C HIS A 24 9.33 2.72 -1.24
N GLY A 25 9.99 3.07 -0.12
CA GLY A 25 10.44 2.15 0.92
C GLY A 25 9.43 1.90 2.03
N ILE A 26 9.87 1.24 3.10
CA ILE A 26 9.01 0.73 4.17
C ILE A 26 8.20 1.82 4.87
N THR A 27 8.73 3.05 4.98
CA THR A 27 7.99 4.17 5.59
C THR A 27 6.77 4.55 4.76
N HIS A 28 6.86 4.44 3.43
CA HIS A 28 5.75 4.66 2.52
C HIS A 28 4.71 3.54 2.67
N TRP A 29 5.13 2.28 2.64
CA TRP A 29 4.23 1.14 2.82
C TRP A 29 3.43 1.23 4.14
N ALA A 30 4.08 1.68 5.21
CA ALA A 30 3.44 1.87 6.51
C ALA A 30 2.37 2.97 6.47
N ARG A 31 2.63 4.09 5.81
CA ARG A 31 1.64 5.17 5.64
C ARG A 31 0.49 4.74 4.74
N VAL A 32 0.75 3.97 3.68
CA VAL A 32 -0.29 3.36 2.85
C VAL A 32 -1.18 2.43 3.68
N LEU A 33 -0.58 1.60 4.54
CA LEU A 33 -1.34 0.74 5.45
C LEU A 33 -2.23 1.57 6.40
N GLU A 34 -1.67 2.60 7.04
CA GLU A 34 -2.43 3.48 7.94
C GLU A 34 -3.59 4.18 7.22
N ASN A 35 -3.34 4.70 6.01
CA ASN A 35 -4.37 5.31 5.17
C ASN A 35 -5.48 4.30 4.83
N GLY A 36 -5.11 3.12 4.33
CA GLY A 36 -6.04 2.09 3.88
C GLY A 36 -6.91 1.56 5.02
N LEU A 37 -6.31 1.26 6.18
CA LEU A 37 -7.07 0.77 7.34
C LEU A 37 -8.11 1.76 7.83
N ARG A 38 -7.81 3.06 7.74
CA ARG A 38 -8.77 4.12 8.08
C ARG A 38 -9.90 4.22 7.07
N LEU A 39 -9.61 4.07 5.77
CA LEU A 39 -10.65 4.05 4.74
C LEU A 39 -11.56 2.82 4.88
N CYS A 40 -11.01 1.66 5.24
CA CYS A 40 -11.78 0.43 5.48
C CYS A 40 -12.90 0.60 6.53
N GLU A 41 -12.81 1.57 7.43
CA GLU A 41 -13.85 1.84 8.44
C GLU A 41 -15.19 2.25 7.79
N GLU A 42 -15.16 2.74 6.55
CA GLU A 42 -16.32 3.31 5.87
C GLU A 42 -16.56 2.75 4.47
N THR A 43 -15.54 2.20 3.82
CA THR A 43 -15.67 1.68 2.45
C THR A 43 -16.20 0.25 2.39
N GLY A 44 -16.13 -0.50 3.50
CA GLY A 44 -16.42 -1.94 3.51
C GLY A 44 -15.39 -2.79 2.78
N ALA A 45 -14.23 -2.22 2.43
CA ALA A 45 -13.13 -2.91 1.78
C ALA A 45 -12.59 -4.07 2.61
N ASP A 46 -12.10 -5.12 1.93
CA ASP A 46 -11.43 -6.23 2.58
C ASP A 46 -10.10 -5.77 3.20
N ARG A 47 -10.05 -5.77 4.53
CA ARG A 47 -8.90 -5.29 5.30
C ARG A 47 -7.65 -6.12 5.06
N GLU A 48 -7.77 -7.43 4.80
CA GLU A 48 -6.61 -8.29 4.59
C GLU A 48 -5.97 -8.03 3.21
N VAL A 49 -6.79 -7.76 2.19
CA VAL A 49 -6.30 -7.34 0.88
C VAL A 49 -5.60 -5.98 0.97
N VAL A 50 -6.21 -5.00 1.64
CA VAL A 50 -5.60 -3.66 1.84
C VAL A 50 -4.27 -3.75 2.59
N ARG A 51 -4.20 -4.61 3.62
CA ARG A 51 -2.97 -4.86 4.38
C ARG A 51 -1.84 -5.38 3.50
N LEU A 52 -2.12 -6.38 2.67
CA LEU A 52 -1.13 -7.00 1.80
C LEU A 52 -0.76 -6.08 0.62
N PHE A 53 -1.72 -5.35 0.05
CA PHE A 53 -1.45 -4.37 -1.00
C PHE A 53 -0.42 -3.34 -0.54
N ALA A 54 -0.58 -2.81 0.69
CA ALA A 54 0.30 -1.79 1.24
C ALA A 54 1.79 -2.21 1.23
N VAL A 55 2.08 -3.49 1.47
CA VAL A 55 3.46 -4.00 1.49
C VAL A 55 3.93 -4.54 0.13
N PHE A 56 3.03 -4.94 -0.77
CA PHE A 56 3.40 -5.57 -2.05
C PHE A 56 3.46 -4.63 -3.26
N HIS A 57 2.62 -3.59 -3.34
CA HIS A 57 2.45 -2.79 -4.57
C HIS A 57 3.78 -2.21 -5.11
N ASP A 58 4.68 -1.82 -4.20
CA ASP A 58 6.00 -1.26 -4.48
C ASP A 58 7.18 -2.18 -4.09
N ALA A 59 6.91 -3.42 -3.67
CA ALA A 59 7.92 -4.34 -3.12
C ALA A 59 9.04 -4.71 -4.11
N ARG A 60 8.78 -4.59 -5.42
CA ARG A 60 9.69 -5.04 -6.49
C ARG A 60 10.03 -3.94 -7.47
N ARG A 61 10.14 -2.71 -6.96
CA ARG A 61 10.70 -1.60 -7.74
C ARG A 61 12.19 -1.81 -8.02
N PHE A 62 12.65 -1.33 -9.17
CA PHE A 62 14.06 -1.25 -9.53
C PHE A 62 14.65 0.13 -9.31
N ASN A 63 13.81 1.17 -9.19
CA ASN A 63 14.25 2.54 -8.95
C ASN A 63 13.16 3.39 -8.24
N GLU A 64 13.58 4.56 -7.74
CA GLU A 64 12.75 5.54 -7.01
C GLU A 64 11.98 6.51 -7.93
N SER A 65 11.95 6.25 -9.24
CA SER A 65 11.35 7.12 -10.25
C SER A 65 10.39 6.29 -11.12
N PHE A 66 10.38 6.51 -12.44
CA PHE A 66 9.55 5.77 -13.38
C PHE A 66 9.99 4.31 -13.47
N ASP A 67 9.08 3.40 -13.14
CA ASP A 67 9.35 1.97 -13.12
C ASP A 67 8.15 1.14 -13.61
N PRO A 68 7.90 1.07 -14.93
CA PRO A 68 6.77 0.32 -15.49
C PRO A 68 6.72 -1.13 -15.01
N GLY A 69 5.52 -1.60 -14.69
CA GLY A 69 5.26 -2.97 -14.28
C GLY A 69 5.79 -3.33 -12.88
N HIS A 70 6.14 -2.35 -12.03
CA HIS A 70 6.46 -2.63 -10.63
C HIS A 70 5.29 -3.29 -9.90
N GLY A 71 4.07 -2.83 -10.17
CA GLY A 71 2.83 -3.44 -9.68
C GLY A 71 2.71 -4.92 -10.03
N GLN A 72 2.96 -5.29 -11.30
CA GLN A 72 3.01 -6.70 -11.74
C GLN A 72 4.07 -7.49 -10.98
N ARG A 73 5.28 -6.95 -10.83
CA ARG A 73 6.34 -7.65 -10.08
C ARG A 73 5.97 -7.82 -8.60
N GLY A 74 5.29 -6.84 -8.00
CA GLY A 74 4.72 -6.93 -6.65
C GLY A 74 3.68 -8.04 -6.54
N ALA A 75 2.76 -8.13 -7.50
CA ALA A 75 1.75 -9.18 -7.56
C ALA A 75 2.36 -10.59 -7.75
N GLU A 76 3.36 -10.74 -8.61
CA GLU A 76 4.09 -12.01 -8.77
C GLU A 76 4.83 -12.42 -7.50
N LEU A 77 5.39 -11.46 -6.76
CA LEU A 77 5.98 -11.73 -5.44
C LEU A 77 4.90 -12.21 -4.47
N ALA A 78 3.76 -11.52 -4.37
CA ALA A 78 2.65 -11.92 -3.52
C ALA A 78 2.19 -13.35 -3.85
N LYS A 79 2.08 -13.68 -5.15
CA LYS A 79 1.74 -15.04 -5.61
C LYS A 79 2.75 -16.09 -5.16
N ALA A 80 4.03 -15.79 -5.23
CA ALA A 80 5.09 -16.71 -4.84
C ALA A 80 5.14 -16.95 -3.31
N LEU A 81 4.65 -16.01 -2.52
CA LEU A 81 4.65 -16.03 -1.05
C LEU A 81 3.33 -16.48 -0.42
N ARG A 82 2.23 -16.45 -1.18
CA ARG A 82 0.93 -16.97 -0.76
C ARG A 82 1.03 -18.46 -0.41
N GLY A 83 0.46 -18.85 0.72
CA GLY A 83 0.52 -20.22 1.24
C GLY A 83 1.83 -20.55 1.98
N LYS A 84 2.76 -19.60 2.10
CA LYS A 84 4.04 -19.78 2.79
C LYS A 84 4.17 -18.86 4.01
N VAL A 85 3.94 -17.56 3.81
CA VAL A 85 4.07 -16.53 4.86
C VAL A 85 2.78 -15.75 5.09
N PHE A 86 1.79 -15.91 4.22
CA PHE A 86 0.46 -15.34 4.37
C PHE A 86 -0.58 -16.20 3.65
N GLU A 87 -1.86 -16.04 4.01
CA GLU A 87 -2.98 -16.79 3.43
C GLU A 87 -4.06 -15.82 2.95
N LEU A 88 -4.60 -16.10 1.76
CA LEU A 88 -5.79 -15.43 1.22
C LEU A 88 -6.65 -16.48 0.51
N THR A 89 -7.96 -16.26 0.44
CA THR A 89 -8.81 -17.03 -0.49
C THR A 89 -8.49 -16.63 -1.93
N ASP A 90 -8.94 -17.44 -2.90
CA ASP A 90 -8.72 -17.12 -4.32
C ASP A 90 -9.36 -15.80 -4.74
N SER A 91 -10.54 -15.49 -4.19
CA SER A 91 -11.22 -14.22 -4.46
C SER A 91 -10.46 -13.03 -3.87
N GLN A 92 -9.93 -13.16 -2.66
CA GLN A 92 -9.13 -12.10 -2.04
C GLN A 92 -7.81 -11.90 -2.78
N PHE A 93 -7.17 -12.99 -3.19
CA PHE A 93 -5.91 -12.90 -3.92
C PHE A 93 -6.11 -12.27 -5.31
N ALA A 94 -7.22 -12.56 -5.99
CA ALA A 94 -7.55 -11.89 -7.25
C ALA A 94 -7.69 -10.37 -7.07
N LEU A 95 -8.31 -9.91 -5.97
CA LEU A 95 -8.38 -8.48 -5.66
C LEU A 95 -6.99 -7.88 -5.38
N LEU A 96 -6.14 -8.58 -4.64
CA LEU A 96 -4.76 -8.14 -4.38
C LEU A 96 -3.94 -8.04 -5.67
N GLU A 97 -4.03 -9.06 -6.53
CA GLU A 97 -3.33 -9.11 -7.82
C GLU A 97 -3.73 -7.93 -8.70
N THR A 98 -5.04 -7.70 -8.91
CA THR A 98 -5.54 -6.53 -9.66
C THR A 98 -5.13 -5.22 -9.00
N ALA A 99 -5.30 -5.09 -7.68
CA ALA A 99 -4.94 -3.87 -6.97
C ALA A 99 -3.47 -3.51 -7.18
N CYS A 100 -2.55 -4.48 -7.08
CA CYS A 100 -1.12 -4.26 -7.30
C CYS A 100 -0.81 -3.95 -8.77
N ILE A 101 -1.33 -4.71 -9.74
CA ILE A 101 -0.97 -4.55 -11.15
C ILE A 101 -1.37 -3.16 -11.66
N ASP A 102 -2.59 -2.72 -11.36
CA ASP A 102 -3.20 -1.59 -12.06
C ASP A 102 -3.10 -0.25 -11.30
N HIS A 103 -2.53 -0.21 -10.08
CA HIS A 103 -2.60 0.97 -9.20
C HIS A 103 -2.02 2.27 -9.78
N THR A 104 -1.09 2.19 -10.73
CA THR A 104 -0.53 3.36 -11.43
C THR A 104 -1.15 3.65 -12.78
N ASP A 105 -1.85 2.68 -13.37
CA ASP A 105 -2.29 2.73 -14.77
C ASP A 105 -3.77 3.08 -14.88
N GLU A 106 -4.57 2.71 -13.87
CA GLU A 106 -6.01 2.93 -13.85
C GLU A 106 -6.42 4.06 -12.89
N LEU A 107 -7.47 4.81 -13.25
CA LEU A 107 -7.93 5.93 -12.43
C LEU A 107 -8.92 5.51 -11.34
N THR A 108 -9.75 4.50 -11.57
CA THR A 108 -10.78 4.07 -10.60
C THR A 108 -11.23 2.64 -10.85
N HIS A 109 -11.81 2.00 -9.85
CA HIS A 109 -12.32 0.64 -9.94
C HIS A 109 -13.67 0.52 -9.22
N PRO A 110 -14.64 -0.27 -9.74
CA PRO A 110 -15.95 -0.43 -9.10
C PRO A 110 -15.91 -1.25 -7.80
N ASP A 111 -14.91 -2.11 -7.61
CA ASP A 111 -14.71 -2.84 -6.36
C ASP A 111 -14.13 -1.92 -5.27
N ALA A 112 -14.81 -1.86 -4.13
CA ALA A 112 -14.44 -0.98 -3.02
C ALA A 112 -13.07 -1.31 -2.41
N THR A 113 -12.63 -2.57 -2.48
CA THR A 113 -11.33 -2.99 -1.95
C THR A 113 -10.20 -2.46 -2.81
N ILE A 114 -10.28 -2.64 -4.12
CA ILE A 114 -9.28 -2.13 -5.08
C ILE A 114 -9.25 -0.59 -5.04
N ALA A 115 -10.43 0.05 -5.06
CA ALA A 115 -10.55 1.49 -4.93
C ALA A 115 -9.91 2.03 -3.63
N THR A 116 -10.08 1.32 -2.51
CA THR A 116 -9.48 1.69 -1.23
C THR A 116 -7.96 1.53 -1.24
N CYS A 117 -7.44 0.47 -1.86
CA CYS A 117 -5.99 0.28 -2.02
C CYS A 117 -5.36 1.45 -2.78
N TRP A 118 -5.95 1.85 -3.90
CA TRP A 118 -5.43 2.94 -4.72
C TRP A 118 -5.54 4.30 -4.02
N ASP A 119 -6.64 4.57 -3.32
CA ASP A 119 -6.75 5.77 -2.48
C ASP A 119 -5.67 5.80 -1.40
N ALA A 120 -5.39 4.67 -0.76
CA ALA A 120 -4.41 4.59 0.30
C ALA A 120 -2.99 4.97 -0.16
N ASP A 121 -2.59 4.55 -1.36
CA ASP A 121 -1.32 4.95 -1.99
C ASP A 121 -1.34 6.42 -2.46
N ARG A 122 -2.38 6.83 -3.18
CA ARG A 122 -2.51 8.20 -3.70
C ARG A 122 -2.54 9.26 -2.59
N LEU A 123 -3.12 8.94 -1.44
CA LEU A 123 -3.11 9.81 -0.27
C LEU A 123 -1.70 10.07 0.27
N ASP A 124 -0.72 9.21 -0.02
CA ASP A 124 0.68 9.36 0.40
C ASP A 124 1.55 10.09 -0.65
N LEU A 125 0.97 10.66 -1.71
CA LEU A 125 1.71 11.37 -2.77
C LEU A 125 2.49 12.61 -2.28
N GLY A 126 2.16 13.13 -1.09
CA GLY A 126 2.91 14.24 -0.47
C GLY A 126 4.40 13.92 -0.29
N ARG A 127 4.76 12.63 -0.16
CA ARG A 127 6.14 12.15 0.00
C ARG A 127 7.04 12.50 -1.19
N VAL A 128 6.45 12.62 -2.39
CA VAL A 128 7.11 12.94 -3.65
C VAL A 128 6.78 14.35 -4.14
N GLY A 129 6.26 15.21 -3.26
CA GLY A 129 5.99 16.62 -3.57
C GLY A 129 4.67 16.87 -4.31
N MET A 130 3.74 15.91 -4.30
CA MET A 130 2.43 16.04 -4.94
C MET A 130 1.31 16.12 -3.90
N THR A 131 0.37 17.04 -4.10
CA THR A 131 -0.84 17.13 -3.27
C THR A 131 -1.90 16.16 -3.84
N PRO A 132 -2.47 15.24 -3.04
CA PRO A 132 -3.55 14.38 -3.52
C PRO A 132 -4.74 15.21 -4.00
N ASP A 133 -5.18 14.95 -5.23
CA ASP A 133 -6.35 15.59 -5.82
C ASP A 133 -7.61 14.76 -5.47
N PRO A 134 -8.63 15.35 -4.80
CA PRO A 134 -9.88 14.65 -4.54
C PRO A 134 -10.54 14.06 -5.79
N GLU A 135 -10.40 14.68 -6.97
CA GLU A 135 -11.03 14.16 -8.20
C GLU A 135 -10.36 12.87 -8.71
N LEU A 136 -9.12 12.60 -8.29
CA LEU A 136 -8.34 11.40 -8.62
C LEU A 136 -8.42 10.31 -7.54
N LEU A 137 -9.18 10.54 -6.47
CA LEU A 137 -9.48 9.52 -5.47
C LEU A 137 -10.77 8.79 -5.83
N CYS A 138 -10.82 7.49 -5.58
CA CYS A 138 -11.89 6.58 -5.95
C CYS A 138 -13.08 6.67 -4.98
N THR A 139 -12.82 6.70 -3.67
CA THR A 139 -13.85 6.50 -2.64
C THR A 139 -14.33 7.83 -2.06
N ALA A 140 -15.61 7.88 -1.66
CA ALA A 140 -16.16 9.05 -0.98
C ALA A 140 -15.40 9.40 0.31
N ALA A 141 -14.93 8.38 1.04
CA ALA A 141 -14.12 8.55 2.24
C ALA A 141 -12.76 9.18 1.94
N GLY A 142 -12.05 8.69 0.91
CA GLY A 142 -10.75 9.21 0.47
C GLY A 142 -10.82 10.66 0.02
N ARG A 143 -11.91 11.04 -0.67
CA ARG A 143 -12.15 12.42 -1.16
C ARG A 143 -12.35 13.46 -0.06
N ARG A 144 -12.51 13.07 1.20
CA ARG A 144 -12.79 14.04 2.26
C ARG A 144 -11.57 14.92 2.53
N PRO A 145 -11.75 16.25 2.62
CA PRO A 145 -10.65 17.17 2.87
C PRO A 145 -9.86 16.88 4.16
N GLU A 146 -10.52 16.34 5.19
CA GLU A 146 -9.86 15.96 6.44
C GLU A 146 -8.88 14.79 6.26
N ILE A 147 -9.33 13.71 5.59
CA ILE A 147 -8.51 12.53 5.28
C ILE A 147 -7.30 12.93 4.45
N ILE A 148 -7.52 13.72 3.40
CA ILE A 148 -6.45 14.23 2.52
C ILE A 148 -5.43 15.04 3.33
N ARG A 149 -5.89 16.01 4.13
CA ARG A 149 -4.96 16.86 4.91
C ARG A 149 -4.11 16.04 5.88
N GLN A 150 -4.69 15.06 6.57
CA GLN A 150 -3.97 14.25 7.54
C GLN A 150 -2.96 13.32 6.86
N ALA A 151 -3.37 12.61 5.80
CA ALA A 151 -2.46 11.74 5.05
C ALA A 151 -1.34 12.52 4.34
N HIS A 152 -1.69 13.62 3.68
CA HIS A 152 -0.73 14.50 3.03
C HIS A 152 0.27 15.09 4.04
N GLY A 153 -0.20 15.48 5.24
CA GLY A 153 0.67 15.93 6.33
C GLY A 153 1.71 14.87 6.70
N ARG A 154 1.29 13.63 6.99
CA ARG A 154 2.21 12.52 7.28
C ARG A 154 3.21 12.28 6.14
N ALA A 155 2.74 12.34 4.90
CA ALA A 155 3.56 12.12 3.71
C ALA A 155 4.63 13.22 3.53
N VAL A 156 4.24 14.50 3.62
CA VAL A 156 5.15 15.66 3.47
C VAL A 156 6.19 15.71 4.59
N PHE A 157 5.79 15.42 5.83
CA PHE A 157 6.72 15.37 6.96
C PHE A 157 7.51 14.06 7.03
N ARG A 158 7.31 13.16 6.06
CA ARG A 158 7.95 11.83 6.01
C ARG A 158 7.83 11.08 7.33
N THR A 159 6.67 11.18 7.98
CA THR A 159 6.39 10.51 9.24
C THR A 159 6.61 9.01 9.07
N VAL A 160 7.30 8.41 10.04
CA VAL A 160 7.47 6.97 10.15
C VAL A 160 6.40 6.48 11.13
N PRO A 161 5.39 5.73 10.69
CA PRO A 161 4.41 5.16 11.60
C PRO A 161 5.05 4.16 12.56
N ASP A 162 4.63 4.15 13.83
CA ASP A 162 5.20 3.30 14.90
C ASP A 162 5.13 1.80 14.55
N LEU A 163 4.16 1.40 13.72
CA LEU A 163 4.00 0.03 13.23
C LEU A 163 5.26 -0.54 12.55
N VAL A 164 6.12 0.31 11.99
CA VAL A 164 7.38 -0.14 11.37
C VAL A 164 8.27 -0.84 12.42
N ALA A 165 8.39 -0.24 13.61
CA ALA A 165 9.15 -0.82 14.71
C ALA A 165 8.34 -1.84 15.50
N GLU A 166 7.09 -1.51 15.85
CA GLU A 166 6.27 -2.29 16.77
C GLU A 166 5.68 -3.56 16.14
N GLU A 167 5.16 -3.45 14.92
CA GLU A 167 4.52 -4.55 14.21
C GLU A 167 5.51 -5.26 13.29
N TRP A 168 6.27 -4.54 12.47
CA TRP A 168 7.17 -5.14 11.48
C TRP A 168 8.57 -5.48 12.02
N GLY A 169 8.92 -4.95 13.20
CA GLY A 169 10.21 -5.24 13.84
C GLY A 169 11.40 -4.69 13.06
N VAL A 170 11.21 -3.63 12.29
CA VAL A 170 12.26 -2.97 11.49
C VAL A 170 12.72 -1.72 12.21
N VAL A 171 14.03 -1.62 12.43
CA VAL A 171 14.69 -0.43 12.97
C VAL A 171 15.35 0.30 11.81
N LEU A 172 15.00 1.57 11.62
CA LEU A 172 15.54 2.46 10.58
C LEU A 172 16.75 3.22 11.10
#